data_AF-A0A7C9KLR6-F1
#
_entry.id   AF-A0A7C9KLR6-F1
#
_cell.length_a   1.000
_cell.length_b   1.000
_cell.length_c   1.000
_cell.angle_alpha   90.00
_cell.angle_beta   90.00
_cell.angle_gamma   90.00
#
_symmetry.space_group_name_H-M   'P 1'
#
loop_
_entity.id
_entity.type
_entity.pdbx_description
1 polymer ?
#
loop_
_entity_poly.entity_id
_entity_poly.type
_entity_poly.pdbx_seq_one_letter_code
_entity_poly.pdbx_strand_id
1 'polypeptide(L)'
;MTDLPALLSKWLCHDLATPAATVMTASELLGPTGDAEINGLVQDGAKRLVARLRLIRAAFAPGGAAMSGTALERLVRDGIDGTPLTWERPGDASGPEAALVAGAAMLLADLARGSAVTVDASGVRWDAARTLPDSVLAALAGETPTDSRAAVAAMVAAAAVRAGAAVTATADGIRWN
;
A
#
# COMPACT_ATOMS: atom_id res chain seq x y z
N MET A 1 22.01 -9.16 -11.74
CA MET A 1 21.68 -8.29 -10.60
C MET A 1 20.43 -7.53 -10.97
N THR A 2 19.29 -7.82 -10.32
CA THR A 2 18.11 -6.98 -10.51
C THR A 2 18.25 -5.73 -9.66
N ASP A 3 18.02 -4.58 -10.26
CA ASP A 3 18.10 -3.27 -9.59
C ASP A 3 16.76 -2.98 -8.89
N LEU A 4 16.66 -3.36 -7.61
CA LEU A 4 15.48 -3.13 -6.76
C LEU A 4 15.05 -1.64 -6.78
N PRO A 5 15.95 -0.65 -6.60
CA PRO A 5 15.64 0.76 -6.82
C PRO A 5 14.97 1.08 -8.16
N ALA A 6 15.43 0.49 -9.27
CA ALA A 6 14.82 0.72 -10.57
C ALA A 6 13.40 0.13 -10.67
N LEU A 7 13.17 -1.07 -10.13
CA LEU A 7 11.84 -1.71 -10.11
C LEU A 7 10.84 -0.93 -9.24
N LEU A 8 11.27 -0.44 -8.08
CA LEU A 8 10.46 0.40 -7.19
C LEU A 8 10.17 1.76 -7.82
N SER A 9 11.15 2.38 -8.49
CA SER A 9 10.95 3.64 -9.21
C SER A 9 9.93 3.49 -10.34
N LYS A 10 10.04 2.41 -11.13
CA LYS A 10 9.05 2.07 -12.16
C LYS A 10 7.65 1.88 -11.58
N TRP A 11 7.54 1.14 -10.47
CA TRP A 11 6.26 0.94 -9.77
C TRP A 11 5.67 2.28 -9.30
N LEU A 12 6.47 3.10 -8.62
CA LEU A 12 6.06 4.39 -8.06
C LEU A 12 5.56 5.34 -9.15
N CYS A 13 6.32 5.47 -10.25
CA CYS A 13 5.92 6.31 -11.38
C CYS A 13 4.60 5.83 -12.00
N HIS A 14 4.42 4.52 -12.17
CA HIS A 14 3.18 3.97 -12.70
C HIS A 14 2.00 4.22 -11.77
N ASP A 15 2.17 3.96 -10.47
CA ASP A 15 1.11 4.04 -9.47
C ASP A 15 0.62 5.48 -9.26
N LEU A 16 1.54 6.45 -9.22
CA LEU A 16 1.21 7.85 -9.00
C LEU A 16 0.76 8.60 -10.27
N ALA A 17 1.06 8.07 -11.46
CA ALA A 17 0.72 8.73 -12.72
C ALA A 17 -0.80 8.96 -12.86
N THR A 18 -1.61 7.96 -12.52
CA THR A 18 -3.08 8.03 -12.67
C THR A 18 -3.72 9.09 -11.77
N PRO A 19 -3.50 9.11 -10.44
CA PRO A 19 -4.06 10.15 -9.58
C PRO A 19 -3.50 11.55 -9.92
N ALA A 20 -2.23 11.67 -10.34
CA ALA A 20 -1.67 12.94 -10.77
C ALA A 20 -2.36 13.47 -12.05
N ALA A 21 -2.55 12.62 -13.05
CA ALA A 21 -3.27 12.97 -14.28
C ALA A 21 -4.73 13.39 -13.98
N THR A 22 -5.39 12.70 -13.04
CA THR A 22 -6.76 13.05 -12.62
C THR A 22 -6.85 14.47 -12.04
N VAL A 23 -5.88 14.86 -11.20
CA VAL A 23 -5.80 16.23 -10.65
C VAL A 23 -5.55 17.25 -11.76
N MET A 24 -4.63 16.95 -12.67
CA MET A 24 -4.32 17.85 -13.80
C MET A 24 -5.56 18.07 -14.69
N THR A 25 -6.23 17.00 -15.11
CA THR A 25 -7.44 17.09 -15.94
C THR A 25 -8.54 17.88 -15.23
N ALA A 26 -8.78 17.64 -13.93
CA ALA A 26 -9.74 18.43 -13.18
C ALA A 26 -9.33 19.92 -13.11
N SER A 27 -8.03 20.21 -12.96
CA SER A 27 -7.52 21.58 -12.92
C SER A 27 -7.62 22.30 -14.26
N GLU A 28 -7.48 21.60 -15.39
CA GLU A 28 -7.64 22.17 -16.74
C GLU A 28 -9.09 22.58 -17.02
N LEU A 29 -10.05 21.92 -16.38
CA LEU A 29 -11.47 22.26 -16.46
C LEU A 29 -11.83 23.50 -15.63
N LEU A 30 -10.94 23.98 -14.75
CA LEU A 30 -11.18 25.21 -14.00
C LEU A 30 -11.16 26.41 -14.94
N GLY A 31 -12.36 26.88 -15.29
CA GLY A 31 -12.54 28.13 -16.00
C GLY A 31 -12.18 29.35 -15.15
N PRO A 32 -12.11 30.54 -15.76
CA PRO A 32 -11.66 31.79 -15.10
C PRO A 32 -12.56 32.25 -13.94
N THR A 33 -13.81 31.79 -13.87
CA THR A 33 -14.77 32.17 -12.83
C THR A 33 -14.79 31.24 -11.63
N GLY A 34 -14.01 30.15 -11.63
CA GLY A 34 -13.92 29.18 -10.55
C GLY A 34 -15.22 28.40 -10.32
N ASP A 35 -15.27 27.15 -10.78
CA ASP A 35 -16.41 26.26 -10.56
C ASP A 35 -16.22 25.46 -9.26
N ALA A 36 -17.20 25.48 -8.36
CA ALA A 36 -17.12 24.82 -7.06
C ALA A 36 -17.08 23.29 -7.16
N GLU A 37 -17.78 22.71 -8.13
CA GLU A 37 -17.80 21.27 -8.38
C GLU A 37 -16.44 20.81 -8.91
N ILE A 38 -15.91 21.54 -9.90
CA ILE A 38 -14.59 21.24 -10.48
C ILE A 38 -13.49 21.43 -9.43
N ASN A 39 -13.56 22.47 -8.60
CA ASN A 39 -12.66 22.64 -7.46
C ASN A 39 -12.73 21.45 -6.48
N GLY A 40 -13.92 20.89 -6.25
CA GLY A 40 -14.10 19.67 -5.47
C GLY A 40 -13.34 18.48 -6.07
N LEU A 41 -13.44 18.27 -7.38
CA LEU A 41 -12.72 17.20 -8.08
C LEU A 41 -11.19 17.33 -7.95
N VAL A 42 -10.67 18.56 -8.08
CA VAL A 42 -9.24 18.86 -7.87
C VAL A 42 -8.83 18.50 -6.44
N GLN A 43 -9.59 18.95 -5.45
CA GLN A 43 -9.31 18.67 -4.04
C GLN A 43 -9.35 17.18 -3.73
N ASP A 44 -10.33 16.44 -4.24
CA ASP A 44 -10.48 15.01 -3.97
C ASP A 44 -9.41 14.18 -4.70
N GLY A 45 -9.02 14.57 -5.91
CA GLY A 45 -7.85 14.00 -6.58
C GLY A 45 -6.56 14.24 -5.77
N ALA A 46 -6.35 15.46 -5.28
CA ALA A 46 -5.17 15.82 -4.49
C ALA A 46 -5.12 15.06 -3.15
N LYS A 47 -6.26 14.93 -2.46
CA LYS A 47 -6.37 14.14 -1.22
C LYS A 47 -5.97 12.68 -1.46
N ARG A 48 -6.49 12.05 -2.52
CA ARG A 48 -6.14 10.67 -2.90
C ARG A 48 -4.66 10.50 -3.20
N LEU A 49 -4.08 11.41 -3.99
CA LEU A 49 -2.65 11.40 -4.29
C LEU A 49 -1.79 11.51 -3.02
N VAL A 50 -2.13 12.44 -2.13
CA VAL A 50 -1.41 12.64 -0.86
C VAL A 50 -1.57 11.44 0.08
N ALA A 51 -2.77 10.87 0.17
CA ALA A 51 -3.02 9.68 1.00
C ALA A 51 -2.19 8.50 0.50
N ARG A 52 -2.15 8.27 -0.81
CA ARG A 52 -1.33 7.23 -1.43
C ARG A 52 0.16 7.43 -1.14
N LEU A 53 0.68 8.64 -1.33
CA LEU A 53 2.08 8.98 -1.00
C LEU A 53 2.42 8.74 0.48
N ARG A 54 1.50 9.07 1.40
CA ARG A 54 1.69 8.82 2.83
C ARG A 54 1.76 7.32 3.14
N LEU A 55 0.90 6.52 2.53
CA LEU A 55 0.93 5.05 2.69
C LEU A 55 2.23 4.46 2.16
N ILE A 56 2.64 4.84 0.93
CA ILE A 56 3.90 4.40 0.32
C ILE A 56 5.09 4.74 1.21
N ARG A 57 5.14 5.97 1.73
CA ARG A 57 6.21 6.42 2.61
C ARG A 57 6.26 5.59 3.89
N ALA A 58 5.11 5.29 4.50
CA ALA A 58 5.08 4.47 5.71
C ALA A 58 5.51 3.02 5.44
N ALA A 59 5.13 2.44 4.30
CA ALA A 59 5.51 1.08 3.92
C ALA A 59 7.01 0.94 3.64
N PHE A 60 7.62 1.89 2.92
CA PHE A 60 8.98 1.73 2.40
C PHE A 60 10.05 2.50 3.17
N ALA A 61 9.67 3.57 3.86
CA ALA A 61 10.56 4.41 4.65
C ALA A 61 9.96 4.65 6.05
N PRO A 62 9.78 3.59 6.86
CA PRO A 62 9.21 3.73 8.20
C PRO A 62 10.09 4.63 9.07
N GLY A 63 9.43 5.52 9.82
CA GLY A 63 10.07 6.13 10.99
C GLY A 63 10.23 5.11 12.12
N GLY A 64 11.13 5.36 13.06
CA GLY A 64 11.29 4.50 14.25
C GLY A 64 10.22 4.69 15.32
N ALA A 65 9.38 5.73 15.22
CA ALA A 65 8.35 6.03 16.20
C ALA A 65 7.16 5.07 16.09
N ALA A 66 6.57 4.71 17.24
CA ALA A 66 5.32 3.98 17.28
C ALA A 66 4.17 4.80 16.69
N MET A 67 3.16 4.11 16.18
CA MET A 67 1.95 4.67 15.58
C MET A 67 0.73 4.09 16.29
N SER A 68 -0.26 4.93 16.61
CA SER A 68 -1.49 4.42 17.19
C SER A 68 -2.25 3.53 16.20
N GLY A 69 -2.97 2.54 16.71
CA GLY A 69 -3.76 1.63 15.86
C GLY A 69 -4.76 2.39 14.96
N THR A 70 -5.40 3.43 15.50
CA THR A 70 -6.32 4.30 14.77
C THR A 70 -5.65 5.15 13.69
N ALA A 71 -4.42 5.63 13.94
CA ALA A 71 -3.67 6.39 12.95
C ALA A 71 -3.20 5.48 11.80
N LEU A 72 -2.79 4.26 12.12
CA LEU A 72 -2.40 3.26 11.14
C LEU A 72 -3.59 2.80 10.30
N GLU A 73 -4.74 2.53 10.93
CA GLU A 73 -5.98 2.20 10.22
C GLU A 73 -6.34 3.28 9.20
N ARG A 74 -6.39 4.54 9.64
CA ARG A 74 -6.73 5.67 8.77
C ARG A 74 -5.73 5.82 7.62
N LEU A 75 -4.44 5.68 7.91
CA LEU A 75 -3.39 5.73 6.89
C LEU A 75 -3.59 4.67 5.81
N VAL A 76 -3.88 3.42 6.21
CA VAL A 76 -4.14 2.32 5.28
C VAL A 76 -5.43 2.59 4.50
N ARG A 77 -6.53 2.89 5.20
CA ARG A 77 -7.85 3.15 4.62
C ARG A 77 -7.82 4.24 3.55
N ASP A 78 -7.18 5.37 3.85
CA ASP A 78 -7.09 6.51 2.94
C ASP A 78 -6.16 6.19 1.74
N GLY A 79 -5.14 5.34 1.92
CA GLY A 79 -4.11 5.08 0.92
C GLY A 79 -4.37 3.91 -0.04
N ILE A 80 -5.27 2.98 0.29
CA ILE A 80 -5.67 1.87 -0.59
C ILE A 80 -6.95 2.18 -1.42
N ASP A 81 -7.21 3.47 -1.64
CA ASP A 81 -8.38 4.07 -2.30
C ASP A 81 -9.20 3.13 -3.19
N GLY A 82 -10.51 3.05 -2.94
CA GLY A 82 -11.44 2.18 -3.65
C GLY A 82 -11.40 0.70 -3.23
N THR A 83 -10.54 0.30 -2.30
CA THR A 83 -10.49 -1.06 -1.74
C THR A 83 -11.22 -1.11 -0.40
N PRO A 84 -12.28 -1.94 -0.24
CA PRO A 84 -12.93 -2.11 1.05
C PRO A 84 -11.96 -2.65 2.10
N LEU A 85 -11.96 -2.07 3.30
CA LEU A 85 -11.06 -2.42 4.39
C LEU A 85 -11.84 -2.77 5.66
N THR A 86 -11.69 -4.01 6.10
CA THR A 86 -12.06 -4.46 7.44
C THR A 86 -10.83 -4.38 8.35
N TRP A 87 -10.95 -3.65 9.46
CA TRP A 87 -9.86 -3.46 10.41
C TRP A 87 -10.17 -4.16 11.73
N GLU A 88 -9.43 -5.22 12.01
CA GLU A 88 -9.59 -6.07 13.21
C GLU A 88 -8.32 -6.08 14.07
N ARG A 89 -7.26 -5.39 13.62
CA ARG A 89 -6.00 -5.33 14.34
C ARG A 89 -6.14 -4.51 15.64
N PRO A 90 -5.88 -5.12 16.80
CA PRO A 90 -5.90 -4.40 18.07
C PRO A 90 -4.61 -3.60 18.30
N GLY A 91 -4.72 -2.55 19.10
CA GLY A 91 -3.59 -1.85 19.70
C GLY A 91 -2.71 -1.07 18.73
N ASP A 92 -1.64 -0.52 19.29
CA ASP A 92 -0.68 0.30 18.57
C ASP A 92 0.34 -0.56 17.81
N ALA A 93 1.13 0.06 16.95
CA ALA A 93 2.18 -0.59 16.19
C ALA A 93 3.50 0.12 16.45
N SER A 94 4.58 -0.64 16.60
CA SER A 94 5.93 -0.10 16.44
C SER A 94 6.12 0.43 15.01
N GLY A 95 7.12 1.28 14.79
CA GLY A 95 7.45 1.78 13.44
C GLY A 95 7.65 0.66 12.40
N PRO A 96 8.42 -0.39 12.70
CA PRO A 96 8.58 -1.55 11.81
C PRO A 96 7.28 -2.32 11.55
N GLU A 97 6.45 -2.58 12.58
CA GLU A 97 5.16 -3.26 12.40
C GLU A 97 4.20 -2.42 11.56
N ALA A 98 4.18 -1.10 11.75
CA ALA A 98 3.37 -0.20 10.94
C ALA A 98 3.78 -0.25 9.45
N ALA A 99 5.07 -0.32 9.14
CA ALA A 99 5.55 -0.54 7.77
C ALA A 99 5.11 -1.89 7.20
N LEU A 100 5.21 -2.97 7.98
CA LEU A 100 4.79 -4.30 7.56
C LEU A 100 3.30 -4.31 7.21
N VAL A 101 2.45 -3.82 8.11
CA VAL A 101 0.99 -3.76 7.91
C VAL A 101 0.64 -2.88 6.71
N ALA A 102 1.21 -1.67 6.63
CA ALA A 102 0.98 -0.74 5.53
C ALA A 102 1.39 -1.34 4.17
N GLY A 103 2.58 -1.95 4.10
CA GLY A 103 3.10 -2.56 2.89
C GLY A 103 2.29 -3.78 2.44
N ALA A 104 1.92 -4.66 3.38
CA ALA A 104 1.11 -5.84 3.09
C ALA A 104 -0.30 -5.46 2.60
N ALA A 105 -0.95 -4.50 3.26
CA ALA A 105 -2.27 -3.99 2.85
C ALA A 105 -2.23 -3.34 1.47
N MET A 106 -1.22 -2.50 1.21
CA MET A 106 -1.01 -1.88 -0.08
C MET A 106 -0.79 -2.92 -1.19
N LEU A 107 0.09 -3.91 -0.95
CA LEU A 107 0.38 -4.96 -1.93
C LEU A 107 -0.86 -5.77 -2.28
N LEU A 108 -1.64 -6.23 -1.29
CA LEU A 108 -2.86 -7.00 -1.53
C LEU A 108 -3.93 -6.19 -2.26
N ALA A 109 -4.10 -4.91 -1.89
CA ALA A 109 -5.03 -4.01 -2.55
C ALA A 109 -4.65 -3.79 -4.04
N ASP A 110 -3.35 -3.65 -4.33
CA ASP A 110 -2.86 -3.44 -5.69
C ASP A 110 -2.94 -4.68 -6.57
N LEU A 111 -2.74 -5.87 -5.99
CA LEU A 111 -2.81 -7.15 -6.69
C LEU A 111 -4.24 -7.51 -7.11
N ALA A 112 -5.24 -7.08 -6.34
CA ALA A 112 -6.64 -7.39 -6.61
C ALA A 112 -7.56 -6.19 -6.31
N ARG A 113 -7.41 -5.11 -7.11
CA ARG A 113 -8.18 -3.86 -6.94
C ARG A 113 -9.67 -4.12 -6.77
N GLY A 114 -10.28 -3.45 -5.78
CA GLY A 114 -11.71 -3.57 -5.45
C GLY A 114 -12.07 -4.82 -4.63
N SER A 115 -11.12 -5.72 -4.35
CA SER A 115 -11.36 -6.85 -3.45
C SER A 115 -11.19 -6.41 -2.01
N ALA A 116 -12.17 -6.74 -1.16
CA ALA A 116 -12.08 -6.43 0.26
C ALA A 116 -10.84 -7.07 0.90
N VAL A 117 -10.14 -6.30 1.73
CA VAL A 117 -9.01 -6.74 2.53
C VAL A 117 -9.34 -6.61 4.02
N THR A 118 -8.92 -7.61 4.79
CA THR A 118 -9.01 -7.64 6.24
C THR A 118 -7.60 -7.57 6.83
N VAL A 119 -7.39 -6.65 7.77
CA VAL A 119 -6.15 -6.51 8.53
C VAL A 119 -6.40 -6.92 9.97
N ASP A 120 -5.65 -7.91 10.46
CA ASP A 120 -5.70 -8.38 11.85
C ASP A 120 -4.29 -8.41 12.48
N ALA A 121 -4.17 -8.90 13.71
CA ALA A 121 -2.89 -8.96 14.43
C ALA A 121 -1.83 -9.85 13.74
N SER A 122 -2.27 -10.83 12.96
CA SER A 122 -1.47 -11.90 12.37
C SER A 122 -1.26 -11.75 10.86
N GLY A 123 -1.88 -10.76 10.20
CA GLY A 123 -1.75 -10.64 8.77
C GLY A 123 -2.66 -9.64 8.08
N VAL A 124 -2.55 -9.65 6.75
CA VAL A 124 -3.51 -9.06 5.83
C VAL A 124 -3.99 -10.15 4.89
N ARG A 125 -5.31 -10.25 4.69
CA ARG A 125 -5.93 -11.22 3.80
C ARG A 125 -7.02 -10.59 2.95
N TRP A 126 -7.32 -11.20 1.82
CA TRP A 126 -8.56 -10.96 1.09
C TRP A 126 -9.70 -11.73 1.74
N ASP A 127 -10.91 -11.19 1.66
CA ASP A 127 -12.11 -11.89 2.16
C ASP A 127 -12.49 -13.09 1.27
N ALA A 128 -12.03 -13.10 0.02
CA ALA A 128 -12.17 -14.21 -0.92
C ALA A 128 -10.80 -14.76 -1.32
N ALA A 129 -10.65 -16.08 -1.35
CA ALA A 129 -9.40 -16.76 -1.70
C ALA A 129 -8.90 -16.33 -3.10
N ARG A 130 -7.61 -15.99 -3.19
CA ARG A 130 -6.94 -15.55 -4.42
C ARG A 130 -5.47 -15.95 -4.38
N THR A 131 -4.97 -16.40 -5.52
CA THR A 131 -3.57 -16.81 -5.63
C THR A 131 -2.66 -15.59 -5.79
N LEU A 132 -1.63 -15.51 -4.94
CA LEU A 132 -0.53 -14.57 -5.12
C LEU A 132 0.30 -14.97 -6.35
N PRO A 133 0.78 -14.02 -7.18
CA PRO A 133 1.68 -14.35 -8.29
C PRO A 133 2.99 -15.01 -7.82
N ASP A 134 3.54 -15.93 -8.61
CA ASP A 134 4.77 -16.65 -8.26
C ASP A 134 5.96 -15.71 -7.96
N SER A 135 6.09 -14.60 -8.70
CA SER A 135 7.15 -13.62 -8.46
C SER A 135 7.00 -12.88 -7.12
N VAL A 136 5.76 -12.70 -6.64
CA VAL A 136 5.47 -12.14 -5.32
C VAL A 136 5.77 -13.16 -4.23
N LEU A 137 5.37 -14.42 -4.43
CA LEU A 137 5.66 -15.52 -3.51
C LEU A 137 7.18 -15.69 -3.30
N ALA A 138 7.94 -15.74 -4.40
CA ALA A 138 9.40 -15.85 -4.36
C ALA A 138 10.05 -14.66 -3.62
N ALA A 139 9.60 -13.44 -3.91
CA ALA A 139 10.13 -12.24 -3.24
C ALA A 139 9.79 -12.18 -1.75
N LEU A 140 8.59 -12.62 -1.34
CA LEU A 140 8.23 -12.76 0.09
C LEU A 140 9.11 -13.79 0.80
N ALA A 141 9.54 -14.84 0.10
CA ALA A 141 10.49 -15.84 0.59
C ALA A 141 11.96 -15.36 0.60
N GLY A 142 12.23 -14.13 0.15
CA GLY A 142 13.56 -13.51 0.15
C GLY A 142 14.35 -13.68 -1.14
N GLU A 143 13.74 -14.20 -2.21
CA GLU A 143 14.39 -14.25 -3.53
C GLU A 143 14.53 -12.85 -4.15
N THR A 144 15.42 -12.73 -5.13
CA THR A 144 15.63 -11.47 -5.84
C THR A 144 14.38 -11.12 -6.66
N PRO A 145 13.77 -9.93 -6.47
CA PRO A 145 12.57 -9.57 -7.21
C PRO A 145 12.87 -9.44 -8.71
N THR A 146 11.94 -9.90 -9.54
CA THR A 146 12.07 -9.92 -11.01
C THR A 146 11.19 -8.87 -11.70
N ASP A 147 10.21 -8.32 -10.99
CA ASP A 147 9.27 -7.32 -11.50
C ASP A 147 8.86 -6.30 -10.41
N SER A 148 8.08 -5.29 -10.80
CA SER A 148 7.64 -4.21 -9.91
C SER A 148 6.79 -4.70 -8.72
N ARG A 149 5.97 -5.73 -8.88
CA ARG A 149 5.13 -6.27 -7.79
C ARG A 149 5.99 -7.08 -6.81
N ALA A 150 6.89 -7.90 -7.35
CA ALA A 150 7.89 -8.61 -6.57
C ALA A 150 8.80 -7.66 -5.78
N ALA A 151 9.14 -6.49 -6.35
CA ALA A 151 9.92 -5.47 -5.64
C ALA A 151 9.18 -4.91 -4.42
N VAL A 152 7.87 -4.64 -4.53
CA VAL A 152 7.04 -4.25 -3.39
C VAL A 152 6.97 -5.37 -2.34
N ALA A 153 6.81 -6.63 -2.79
CA ALA A 153 6.81 -7.80 -1.92
C ALA A 153 8.14 -7.98 -1.15
N ALA A 154 9.27 -7.74 -1.80
CA ALA A 154 10.59 -7.74 -1.14
C ALA A 154 10.68 -6.65 -0.05
N MET A 155 10.06 -5.48 -0.25
CA MET A 155 9.99 -4.44 0.78
C MET A 155 9.13 -4.88 1.98
N VAL A 156 8.05 -5.63 1.74
CA VAL A 156 7.22 -6.24 2.80
C VAL A 156 8.01 -7.27 3.60
N ALA A 157 8.73 -8.17 2.92
CA ALA A 157 9.61 -9.14 3.60
C ALA A 157 10.70 -8.45 4.44
N ALA A 158 11.33 -7.41 3.88
CA ALA A 158 12.31 -6.62 4.63
C ALA A 158 11.69 -5.89 5.84
N ALA A 159 10.44 -5.44 5.75
CA ALA A 159 9.72 -4.84 6.87
C ALA A 159 9.43 -5.86 7.98
N ALA A 160 9.07 -7.09 7.62
CA ALA A 160 8.87 -8.17 8.59
C ALA A 160 10.15 -8.47 9.37
N VAL A 161 11.29 -8.59 8.68
CA VAL A 161 12.59 -8.79 9.34
C VAL A 161 12.89 -7.66 10.32
N ARG A 162 12.64 -6.40 9.96
CA ARG A 162 12.82 -5.24 10.87
C ARG A 162 11.86 -5.26 12.06
N ALA A 163 10.67 -5.82 11.89
CA ALA A 163 9.68 -6.01 12.96
C ALA A 163 9.98 -7.24 13.83
N GLY A 164 11.00 -8.03 13.51
CA GLY A 164 11.31 -9.27 14.21
C GLY A 164 10.32 -10.40 13.91
N ALA A 165 9.59 -10.30 12.79
CA ALA A 165 8.58 -11.26 12.37
C ALA A 165 9.00 -12.03 11.12
N ALA A 166 8.42 -13.20 10.88
CA ALA A 166 8.58 -13.92 9.62
C ALA A 166 7.27 -13.89 8.82
N VAL A 167 7.33 -13.47 7.56
CA VAL A 167 6.16 -13.47 6.66
C VAL A 167 5.95 -14.84 6.04
N THR A 168 4.70 -15.27 5.95
CA THR A 168 4.26 -16.45 5.22
C THR A 168 3.15 -16.07 4.27
N ALA A 169 3.29 -16.42 3.00
CA ALA A 169 2.22 -16.26 2.02
C ALA A 169 1.20 -17.40 2.16
N THR A 170 -0.08 -17.05 2.14
CA THR A 170 -1.21 -17.99 2.17
C THR A 170 -2.06 -17.84 0.91
N ALA A 171 -3.00 -18.77 0.70
CA ALA A 171 -3.93 -18.73 -0.44
C ALA A 171 -4.93 -17.56 -0.38
N ASP A 172 -4.97 -16.83 0.74
CA ASP A 172 -5.83 -15.68 0.98
C ASP A 172 -5.05 -14.41 1.34
N GLY A 173 -3.71 -14.44 1.49
CA GLY A 173 -2.95 -13.23 1.76
C GLY A 173 -1.54 -13.43 2.32
N ILE A 174 -1.16 -12.55 3.25
CA ILE A 174 0.15 -12.51 3.89
C ILE A 174 -0.07 -12.58 5.40
N ARG A 175 0.54 -13.57 6.04
CA ARG A 175 0.55 -13.77 7.49
C ARG A 175 1.93 -13.51 8.06
N TRP A 176 2.03 -13.23 9.35
CA TRP A 176 3.29 -13.13 10.07
C TRP A 176 3.18 -13.71 11.49
N ASN A 177 4.32 -14.19 12.01
CA ASN A 177 4.49 -14.69 13.38
C ASN A 177 5.70 -14.06 14.07
#